data_AF-A0A087U0C7-F1
#
_entry.id   AF-A0A087U0C7-F1
#
_cell.length_a   1.000
_cell.length_b   1.000
_cell.length_c   1.000
_cell.angle_alpha   90.00
_cell.angle_beta   90.00
_cell.angle_gamma   90.00
#
_symmetry.space_group_name_H-M   'P 1'
#
loop_
_entity.id
_entity.type
_entity.pdbx_description
1 polymer ?
#
loop_
_entity_poly.entity_id
_entity_poly.type
_entity_poly.pdbx_seq_one_letter_code
_entity_poly.pdbx_strand_id
1 'polypeptide(L)'
;MKYACPSQMTWKLAVNALLKVLYSGLPVARQYPAQFEGMWIDLAYALEDFLFPASLPSPTQSLEDQQCDEALDCKIINLVRDGILPYANQLPREFII
;
A
#
# COMPACT_ATOMS: atom_id res chain seq x y z
N MET A 1 -7.87 -5.63 5.66
CA MET A 1 -6.92 -5.76 6.81
C MET A 1 -6.89 -4.59 7.82
N LYS A 2 -7.21 -3.34 7.45
CA LYS A 2 -7.03 -2.13 8.29
C LYS A 2 -7.83 -2.13 9.61
N TYR A 3 -9.16 -2.03 9.55
CA TYR A 3 -9.99 -1.87 10.75
C TYR A 3 -10.38 -3.17 11.46
N ALA A 4 -10.29 -4.32 10.76
CA ALA A 4 -10.43 -5.64 11.36
C ALA A 4 -9.20 -6.09 12.17
N CYS A 5 -8.08 -5.35 12.13
CA CYS A 5 -6.88 -5.71 12.87
C CYS A 5 -7.13 -5.55 14.39
N PRO A 6 -6.83 -6.57 15.22
CA PRO A 6 -7.04 -6.49 16.67
C PRO A 6 -6.30 -5.32 17.33
N SER A 7 -5.17 -4.91 16.76
CA SER A 7 -4.40 -3.75 17.20
C SER A 7 -4.27 -2.74 16.06
N GLN A 8 -4.77 -1.53 16.29
CA GLN A 8 -4.68 -0.44 15.31
C GLN A 8 -3.22 -0.02 15.06
N MET A 9 -2.33 -0.18 16.04
CA MET A 9 -0.91 0.13 15.86
C MET A 9 -0.22 -0.86 14.91
N THR A 10 -0.69 -2.11 14.86
CA THR A 10 -0.04 -3.16 14.08
C THR A 10 -0.17 -2.91 12.58
N TRP A 11 -1.37 -2.63 12.08
CA TRP A 11 -1.54 -2.34 10.65
C TRP A 11 -0.86 -1.02 10.25
N LYS A 12 -0.88 -0.01 11.14
CA LYS A 12 -0.17 1.27 10.94
C LYS A 12 1.33 1.04 10.82
N LEU A 13 1.91 0.17 11.64
CA LEU A 13 3.33 -0.18 11.53
C LEU A 13 3.61 -0.96 10.24
N ALA A 14 2.76 -1.93 9.90
CA ALA A 14 2.91 -2.74 8.70
C ALA A 14 2.90 -1.90 7.42
N VAL A 15 1.95 -0.96 7.28
CA VAL A 15 1.90 -0.07 6.11
C VAL A 15 3.12 0.86 6.05
N ASN A 16 3.57 1.41 7.19
CA ASN A 16 4.77 2.26 7.19
C ASN A 16 6.03 1.47 6.82
N ALA A 17 6.15 0.23 7.28
CA ALA A 17 7.25 -0.66 6.89
C ALA A 17 7.21 -0.98 5.39
N LEU A 18 6.02 -1.31 4.87
CA LEU A 18 5.82 -1.56 3.45
C LEU A 18 6.20 -0.33 2.59
N LEU A 19 5.70 0.86 2.94
CA LEU A 19 6.03 2.11 2.25
C LEU A 19 7.54 2.35 2.23
N LYS A 20 8.24 2.12 3.34
CA LYS A 20 9.69 2.28 3.43
C LYS A 20 10.43 1.29 2.53
N VAL A 21 9.99 0.03 2.48
CA VAL A 21 10.57 -0.99 1.59
C VAL A 21 10.31 -0.65 0.13
N LEU A 22 9.10 -0.22 -0.23
CA LEU A 22 8.75 0.09 -1.62
C LEU A 22 9.49 1.32 -2.16
N TYR A 23 9.80 2.30 -1.30
CA TYR A 23 10.54 3.49 -1.72
C TYR A 23 11.93 3.16 -2.29
N SER A 24 12.62 2.16 -1.72
CA SER A 24 13.90 1.66 -2.25
C SER A 24 13.75 0.44 -3.14
N GLY A 25 12.72 -0.38 -2.94
CA GLY A 25 12.51 -1.66 -3.60
C GLY A 25 11.93 -1.54 -5.00
N LEU A 26 11.03 -0.58 -5.27
CA LEU A 26 10.42 -0.42 -6.60
C LEU A 26 11.46 -0.15 -7.71
N PRO A 27 12.46 0.74 -7.53
CA PRO A 27 13.53 0.88 -8.52
C PRO A 27 14.31 -0.41 -8.78
N VAL A 28 14.55 -1.22 -7.74
CA VAL A 28 15.26 -2.50 -7.85
C VAL A 28 14.41 -3.54 -8.59
N ALA A 29 13.13 -3.66 -8.23
CA ALA A 29 12.20 -4.59 -8.86
C ALA A 29 12.09 -4.35 -10.37
N ARG A 30 12.11 -3.08 -10.81
CA ARG A 30 12.10 -2.72 -12.23
C ARG A 30 13.39 -3.08 -12.98
N GLN A 31 14.54 -3.08 -12.30
CA GLN A 31 15.81 -3.51 -12.89
C GLN A 31 15.91 -5.03 -13.08
N TYR A 32 15.21 -5.79 -12.24
CA TYR A 32 15.25 -7.26 -12.23
C TYR A 32 13.84 -7.87 -12.37
N PRO A 33 13.09 -7.58 -13.44
CA PRO A 33 11.66 -7.91 -13.53
C PRO A 33 11.38 -9.41 -13.38
N ALA A 34 12.23 -10.28 -13.92
CA ALA A 34 12.08 -11.74 -13.82
C ALA A 34 12.20 -12.28 -12.38
N GLN A 35 12.87 -11.56 -11.47
CA GLN A 35 13.01 -11.99 -10.07
C GLN A 35 11.82 -11.55 -9.21
N PHE A 36 11.06 -10.55 -9.67
CA PHE A 36 9.98 -9.91 -8.90
C PHE A 36 8.61 -10.04 -9.56
N GLU A 37 8.47 -10.86 -10.62
CA GLU A 37 7.21 -11.03 -11.36
C GLU A 37 6.04 -11.41 -10.43
N GLY A 38 6.23 -12.39 -9.54
CA GLY A 38 5.20 -12.85 -8.60
C GLY A 38 4.85 -11.86 -7.48
N MET A 39 5.68 -10.84 -7.22
CA MET A 39 5.44 -9.88 -6.13
C MET A 39 4.30 -8.91 -6.46
N TRP A 40 4.13 -8.56 -7.75
CA TRP A 40 3.27 -7.46 -8.15
C TRP A 40 1.80 -7.72 -7.78
N ILE A 41 1.31 -8.94 -7.98
CA ILE A 41 -0.08 -9.27 -7.64
C ILE A 41 -0.34 -9.17 -6.14
N ASP A 42 0.58 -9.66 -5.31
CA ASP A 42 0.50 -9.54 -3.86
C ASP A 42 0.56 -8.07 -3.40
N LEU A 43 1.39 -7.27 -4.08
CA LEU A 43 1.47 -5.84 -3.84
C LEU A 43 0.16 -5.14 -4.20
N ALA A 44 -0.49 -5.49 -5.32
CA ALA A 44 -1.76 -4.92 -5.71
C ALA A 44 -2.83 -5.21 -4.65
N TYR A 45 -2.96 -6.47 -4.23
CA TYR A 45 -3.89 -6.86 -3.18
C TYR A 45 -3.60 -6.15 -1.86
N ALA A 46 -2.33 -6.03 -1.46
CA ALA A 46 -1.97 -5.32 -0.24
C ALA A 46 -2.38 -3.84 -0.30
N LEU A 47 -2.11 -3.15 -1.41
CA LEU A 47 -2.50 -1.75 -1.60
C LEU A 47 -4.03 -1.58 -1.57
N GLU A 48 -4.76 -2.47 -2.23
CA GLU A 48 -6.21 -2.52 -2.20
C GLU A 48 -6.75 -2.72 -0.78
N ASP A 49 -6.20 -3.68 -0.03
CA ASP A 49 -6.63 -3.99 1.35
C ASP A 49 -6.42 -2.84 2.35
N PHE A 50 -5.43 -1.97 2.08
CA PHE A 50 -5.15 -0.79 2.89
C PHE A 50 -6.02 0.41 2.48
N LEU A 51 -6.18 0.67 1.18
CA LEU A 51 -6.95 1.80 0.67
C LEU A 51 -8.46 1.58 0.73
N PHE A 52 -8.90 0.35 0.51
CA PHE A 52 -10.31 -0.04 0.39
C PHE A 52 -10.65 -1.19 1.35
N PRO A 53 -10.45 -1.00 2.67
CA PRO A 53 -10.70 -2.06 3.64
C PRO A 53 -12.19 -2.43 3.66
N ALA A 54 -12.50 -3.72 3.59
CA ALA A 54 -13.88 -4.23 3.71
C ALA A 54 -14.53 -3.95 5.09
N SER A 55 -13.71 -3.75 6.11
CA SER A 55 -14.12 -3.38 7.46
C SER A 55 -14.31 -1.87 7.58
N LEU A 56 -15.29 -1.41 8.36
CA LEU A 56 -15.49 0.00 8.65
C LEU A 56 -14.69 0.45 9.90
N PRO A 57 -14.28 1.73 9.97
CA PRO A 57 -13.72 2.31 11.19
C PRO A 57 -14.72 2.27 12.35
N SER A 58 -14.22 2.27 13.58
CA SER A 58 -15.08 2.30 14.77
C SER A 58 -15.86 3.62 14.81
N PRO A 59 -17.18 3.61 15.13
CA PRO A 59 -17.96 4.83 15.28
C PRO A 59 -17.49 5.72 16.44
N THR A 60 -16.68 5.18 17.36
CA THR A 60 -16.09 5.91 18.48
C THR A 60 -14.64 6.34 18.23
N GLN A 61 -14.13 6.18 17.00
CA GLN A 61 -12.77 6.60 16.65
C GLN A 61 -12.63 8.12 16.77
N SER A 62 -11.53 8.58 17.35
CA SER A 62 -11.26 10.01 17.50
C SER A 62 -11.00 10.67 16.14
N LEU A 63 -11.24 11.98 16.04
CA LEU A 63 -10.91 12.75 14.84
C LEU A 63 -9.40 12.68 14.53
N GLU A 64 -8.55 12.73 15.55
CA GLU A 64 -7.10 12.64 15.40
C GLU A 64 -6.67 11.28 14.80
N ASP A 65 -7.29 10.19 15.25
CA ASP A 65 -7.04 8.85 14.71
C ASP A 65 -7.49 8.76 13.24
N GLN A 66 -8.66 9.32 12.90
CA GLN A 66 -9.13 9.38 11.52
C GLN A 66 -8.16 10.15 10.62
N GLN A 67 -7.67 11.30 11.08
CA GLN A 67 -6.67 12.09 10.36
C GLN A 67 -5.35 11.32 10.19
N CYS A 68 -4.92 10.56 11.20
CA CYS A 68 -3.73 9.72 11.08
C CYS A 68 -3.91 8.62 10.05
N ASP A 69 -5.08 7.99 9.99
CA ASP A 69 -5.40 6.94 9.03
C ASP A 69 -5.40 7.51 7.60
N GLU A 70 -6.07 8.64 7.39
CA GLU A 70 -6.14 9.34 6.11
C GLU A 70 -4.74 9.81 5.64
N ALA A 71 -3.89 10.25 6.58
CA ALA A 71 -2.52 10.63 6.28
C ALA A 71 -1.67 9.44 5.78
N LEU A 72 -1.98 8.21 6.23
CA LEU A 72 -1.35 7.01 5.69
C LEU A 72 -1.89 6.67 4.31
N ASP A 73 -3.19 6.78 4.09
CA ASP A 73 -3.80 6.57 2.77
C ASP A 73 -3.21 7.53 1.73
N CYS A 74 -3.07 8.81 2.08
CA CYS A 74 -2.39 9.80 1.25
C CYS A 74 -0.96 9.38 0.87
N LYS A 75 -0.19 8.78 1.78
CA LYS A 75 1.16 8.29 1.49
C LYS A 75 1.14 7.13 0.49
N ILE A 76 0.17 6.22 0.62
CA ILE A 76 0.00 5.12 -0.34
C ILE A 76 -0.35 5.69 -1.73
N ILE A 77 -1.29 6.62 -1.81
CA ILE A 77 -1.67 7.25 -3.07
C ILE A 77 -0.49 7.99 -3.70
N ASN A 78 0.32 8.70 -2.91
CA ASN A 78 1.53 9.35 -3.40
C ASN A 78 2.56 8.33 -3.92
N LEU A 79 2.73 7.19 -3.25
CA LEU A 79 3.58 6.11 -3.74
C LEU A 79 3.09 5.57 -5.09
N VAL A 80 1.78 5.37 -5.26
CA VAL A 80 1.21 4.93 -6.53
C VAL A 80 1.46 5.98 -7.62
N ARG A 81 1.16 7.26 -7.32
CA ARG A 81 1.33 8.38 -8.25
C ARG A 81 2.77 8.55 -8.73
N ASP A 82 3.74 8.48 -7.81
CA ASP A 82 5.12 8.86 -8.10
C ASP A 82 6.00 7.62 -8.39
N GLY A 83 5.68 6.49 -7.77
CA GLY A 83 6.49 5.26 -7.78
C GLY A 83 5.92 4.14 -8.66
N ILE A 84 4.69 4.24 -9.17
CA ILE A 84 4.09 3.16 -9.95
C ILE A 84 3.65 3.69 -11.32
N LEU A 85 2.73 4.65 -11.35
CA LEU A 85 2.11 5.13 -12.59
C LEU A 85 3.10 5.63 -13.66
N PRO A 86 4.18 6.38 -13.32
CA PRO A 86 5.13 6.87 -14.32
C PRO A 86 5.92 5.74 -15.02
N TYR A 87 5.91 4.54 -14.43
CA TYR A 87 6.66 3.38 -14.88
C TYR A 87 5.75 2.22 -15.30
N ALA A 88 4.46 2.48 -15.55
CA ALA A 88 3.48 1.46 -15.89
C ALA A 88 3.89 0.56 -17.07
N ASN A 89 4.67 1.08 -18.02
CA ASN A 89 5.20 0.30 -19.15
C ASN A 89 6.24 -0.77 -18.77
N GLN A 90 6.77 -0.73 -17.55
CA GLN A 90 7.75 -1.67 -16.99
C GLN A 90 7.12 -2.67 -16.01
N LEU A 91 5.81 -2.57 -15.77
CA LEU A 91 5.10 -3.43 -14.82
C LEU A 91 4.38 -4.57 -15.55
N PRO A 92 4.15 -5.72 -14.89
CA PRO A 92 3.29 -6.76 -15.43
C PRO A 92 1.89 -6.21 -15.72
N ARG A 93 1.27 -6.63 -16.84
CA ARG A 93 -0.07 -6.14 -17.22
C ARG A 93 -1.11 -6.45 -16.16
N GLU A 94 -0.99 -7.60 -15.51
CA GLU A 94 -1.85 -8.08 -14.42
C GLU A 94 -1.89 -7.12 -13.22
N PHE A 95 -0.88 -6.26 -13.07
CA PHE A 95 -0.83 -5.25 -12.02
C PHE A 95 -1.63 -3.98 -12.34
N ILE A 96 -1.92 -3.72 -13.61
CA ILE A 96 -2.55 -2.48 -14.10
C ILE A 96 -4.05 -2.67 -14.39
N ILE A 97 -4.49 -3.93 -14.55
CA ILE A 97 -5.87 -4.32 -14.87
C ILE A 97 -6.71 -4.29 -13.60
#